data_AF-A0A3N1U4G5-F1
#
_entry.id   AF-A0A3N1U4G5-F1
#
_cell.length_a   1.000
_cell.length_b   1.000
_cell.length_c   1.000
_cell.angle_alpha   90.00
_cell.angle_beta   90.00
_cell.angle_gamma   90.00
#
_symmetry.space_group_name_H-M   'P 1'
#
loop_
_entity.id
_entity.type
_entity.pdbx_description
1 polymer ?
#
loop_
_entity_poly.entity_id
_entity_poly.type
_entity_poly.pdbx_seq_one_letter_code
_entity_poly.pdbx_strand_id
1 'polypeptide(L)'
;MAAYQDRWGGLLLPPAPQYDGGPKYLDPYSPEEDSAGWWFEAGMQRTAVPYSFMIDPSGEFGIQAEKWAPLHKTIEGWVEALALAHHASKWAKQVTKLVGDDVASIDLRGYVPVREVMGLTDTWWRGPDALVALYSGEATSLDFPRGRVAVIYAGLDEWGLRGGVADDG
;
A
#
# COMPACT_ATOMS: atom_id res chain seq x y z
N MET A 1 5.56 13.38 14.38
CA MET A 1 6.53 14.09 13.52
C MET A 1 8.00 13.84 13.88
N ALA A 2 8.55 14.25 15.03
CA ALA A 2 10.00 14.13 15.29
C ALA A 2 10.55 12.69 15.19
N ALA A 3 9.88 11.72 15.82
CA ALA A 3 10.25 10.30 15.70
C ALA A 3 10.12 9.76 14.25
N TYR A 4 9.19 10.32 13.48
CA TYR A 4 9.03 9.99 12.06
C TYR A 4 10.20 10.54 11.24
N GLN A 5 10.57 11.81 11.44
CA GLN A 5 11.74 12.42 10.80
C GLN A 5 13.01 11.62 11.10
N ASP A 6 13.23 11.26 12.36
CA ASP A 6 14.45 10.57 12.79
C ASP A 6 14.59 9.19 12.13
N ARG A 7 13.47 8.48 11.97
CA ARG A 7 13.47 7.13 11.41
C ARG A 7 13.37 7.08 9.89
N TRP A 8 12.56 7.95 9.29
CA TRP A 8 12.15 7.87 7.89
C TRP A 8 12.55 9.07 7.04
N GLY A 9 12.92 10.18 7.69
CA GLY A 9 13.20 11.45 7.02
C GLY A 9 14.25 11.31 5.91
N GLY A 10 13.88 11.73 4.70
CA GLY A 10 14.73 11.68 3.52
C GLY A 10 14.82 10.30 2.84
N LEU A 11 14.12 9.28 3.33
CA LEU A 11 14.12 7.96 2.70
C LEU A 11 13.44 8.02 1.32
N LEU A 12 14.20 7.76 0.26
CA LEU A 12 13.70 7.65 -1.10
C LEU A 12 13.09 6.26 -1.32
N LEU A 13 11.79 6.21 -1.61
CA LEU A 13 11.09 4.96 -1.91
C LEU A 13 11.13 4.64 -3.42
N PRO A 14 10.97 3.38 -3.84
CA PRO A 14 10.62 3.08 -5.22
C PRO A 14 9.20 3.59 -5.54
N PRO A 15 8.87 3.85 -6.82
CA PRO A 15 7.49 4.20 -7.20
C PRO A 15 6.53 3.06 -6.85
N ALA A 16 5.43 3.41 -6.18
CA ALA A 16 4.33 2.49 -5.94
C ALA A 16 3.62 2.08 -7.25
N PRO A 17 3.10 0.85 -7.38
CA PRO A 17 2.32 0.45 -8.56
C PRO A 17 0.99 1.20 -8.71
N GLN A 18 0.44 1.72 -7.62
CA GLN A 18 -0.76 2.57 -7.57
C GLN A 18 -0.44 3.94 -6.95
N TYR A 19 -1.44 4.81 -6.89
CA TYR A 19 -1.36 6.16 -6.32
C TYR A 19 -0.33 7.07 -7.00
N ASP A 20 -0.25 6.98 -8.32
CA ASP A 20 0.72 7.70 -9.16
C ASP A 20 2.17 7.65 -8.63
N GLY A 21 2.54 6.51 -8.04
CA GLY A 21 3.88 6.25 -7.54
C GLY A 21 4.12 6.61 -6.08
N GLY A 22 3.10 7.09 -5.35
CA GLY A 22 3.19 7.36 -3.91
C GLY A 22 4.06 8.58 -3.56
N PRO A 23 4.41 8.73 -2.27
CA PRO A 23 5.43 9.69 -1.85
C PRO A 23 6.78 9.41 -2.54
N LYS A 24 7.44 10.48 -2.99
CA LYS A 24 8.80 10.40 -3.56
C LYS A 24 9.81 10.07 -2.46
N TYR A 25 9.75 10.81 -1.37
CA TYR A 25 10.54 10.62 -0.16
C TYR A 25 9.66 10.79 1.06
N LEU A 26 9.93 10.02 2.11
CA LEU A 26 9.28 10.19 3.40
C LEU A 26 9.92 11.39 4.11
N ASP A 27 9.14 12.44 4.33
CA ASP A 27 9.60 13.67 4.98
C ASP A 27 8.36 14.38 5.54
N PRO A 28 8.20 14.44 6.87
CA PRO A 28 6.97 14.95 7.46
C PRO A 28 6.80 16.42 7.10
N TYR A 29 5.63 16.77 6.57
CA TYR A 29 5.27 18.17 6.29
C TYR A 29 4.21 18.67 7.28
N SER A 30 3.59 19.82 6.99
CA SER A 30 2.73 20.59 7.90
C SER A 30 1.81 19.71 8.76
N PRO A 31 1.94 19.77 10.11
CA PRO A 31 1.00 19.08 10.99
C PRO A 31 -0.37 19.74 10.96
N GLU A 32 -1.40 18.93 11.13
CA GLU A 32 -2.79 19.36 11.26
C GLU A 32 -3.40 18.67 12.49
N GLU A 33 -4.31 19.34 13.20
CA GLU A 33 -4.97 18.78 14.39
C GLU A 33 -6.48 18.77 14.20
N ASP A 34 -7.10 17.66 14.58
CA ASP A 34 -8.55 17.53 14.70
C ASP A 34 -8.94 16.87 16.03
N SER A 35 -10.21 16.47 16.17
CA SER A 35 -10.67 15.79 17.39
C SER A 35 -10.05 14.40 17.64
N ALA A 36 -9.47 13.77 16.61
CA ALA A 36 -8.79 12.48 16.73
C ALA A 36 -7.31 12.65 17.12
N GLY A 37 -6.72 13.81 16.84
CA GLY A 37 -5.38 14.18 17.29
C GLY A 37 -4.55 14.82 16.19
N TRP A 38 -3.24 14.63 16.27
CA TRP A 38 -2.28 15.21 15.31
C TRP A 38 -2.07 14.30 14.11
N TRP A 39 -2.30 14.88 12.93
CA TRP A 39 -2.00 14.36 11.61
C TRP A 39 -0.77 15.06 11.05
N PHE A 40 -0.07 14.41 10.13
CA PHE A 40 0.95 15.07 9.33
C PHE A 40 1.11 14.36 7.99
N GLU A 41 1.48 15.11 6.95
CA GLU A 41 1.79 14.50 5.65
C GLU A 41 2.99 13.56 5.76
N ALA A 42 2.91 12.41 5.12
CA ALA A 42 3.96 11.41 5.14
C ALA A 42 5.16 11.79 4.25
N GLY A 43 4.97 12.65 3.25
CA GLY A 43 6.06 13.02 2.35
C GLY A 43 5.60 13.72 1.08
N MET A 44 6.57 14.29 0.37
CA MET A 44 6.31 14.95 -0.90
C MET A 44 5.87 13.94 -1.95
N GLN A 45 4.75 14.20 -2.60
CA GLN A 45 4.18 13.38 -3.68
C GLN A 45 5.08 13.40 -4.93
N ARG A 46 5.05 12.33 -5.73
CA ARG A 46 5.78 12.29 -7.02
C ARG A 46 5.12 13.12 -8.11
N THR A 47 3.81 13.18 -8.08
CA THR A 47 2.94 13.84 -9.05
C THR A 47 1.85 14.59 -8.30
N ALA A 48 1.10 15.45 -8.99
CA ALA A 48 -0.10 16.05 -8.41
C ALA A 48 -1.23 15.00 -8.39
N VAL A 49 -1.73 14.68 -7.20
CA VAL A 49 -2.86 13.78 -6.97
C VAL A 49 -3.99 14.49 -6.21
N PRO A 50 -5.24 14.02 -6.26
CA PRO A 50 -6.38 14.66 -5.60
C PRO A 50 -6.48 14.36 -4.09
N TYR A 51 -5.40 13.94 -3.45
CA TYR A 51 -5.34 13.55 -2.03
C TYR A 51 -3.95 13.79 -1.45
N SER A 52 -3.82 13.75 -0.13
CA SER A 52 -2.53 13.76 0.57
C SER A 52 -2.25 12.41 1.22
N PHE A 53 -1.00 11.95 1.18
CA PHE A 53 -0.56 10.82 2.01
C PHE A 53 -0.33 11.32 3.42
N MET A 54 -1.04 10.75 4.39
CA MET A 54 -1.01 11.21 5.78
C MET A 54 -0.60 10.08 6.71
N ILE A 55 -0.02 10.48 7.84
CA ILE A 55 0.10 9.65 9.04
C ILE A 55 -0.95 10.14 10.03
N ASP A 56 -1.82 9.23 10.46
CA ASP A 56 -2.86 9.53 11.45
C ASP A 56 -2.29 9.58 12.88
N PRO A 57 -3.11 10.00 13.87
CA PRO A 57 -2.69 10.04 15.28
C PRO A 57 -2.28 8.67 15.85
N SER A 58 -2.76 7.57 15.28
CA SER A 58 -2.41 6.21 15.70
C SER A 58 -1.16 5.63 15.02
N GLY A 59 -0.64 6.30 13.99
CA GLY A 59 0.53 5.90 13.21
C GLY A 59 0.22 5.11 11.93
N GLU A 60 -1.05 5.01 11.54
CA GLU A 60 -1.49 4.42 10.29
C GLU A 60 -1.04 5.27 9.09
N PHE A 61 -0.60 4.60 8.03
CA PHE A 61 -0.28 5.23 6.77
C PHE A 61 -1.52 5.18 5.88
N GLY A 62 -1.98 6.33 5.42
CA GLY A 62 -3.19 6.41 4.62
C GLY A 62 -3.22 7.58 3.63
N ILE A 63 -4.38 7.75 2.99
CA ILE A 63 -4.66 8.92 2.17
C ILE A 63 -5.86 9.68 2.71
N GLN A 64 -5.77 11.01 2.66
CA GLN A 64 -6.84 11.92 3.00
C GLN A 64 -7.26 12.68 1.74
N ALA A 65 -8.53 12.53 1.37
CA ALA A 65 -9.22 13.28 0.31
C ALA A 65 -10.54 13.81 0.88
N GLU A 66 -11.69 13.38 0.34
CA GLU A 66 -13.00 13.63 0.94
C GLU A 66 -13.19 12.87 2.26
N LYS A 67 -12.61 11.66 2.36
CA LYS A 67 -12.64 10.79 3.54
C LYS A 67 -11.25 10.25 3.84
N TRP A 68 -10.98 9.97 5.11
CA TRP A 68 -9.80 9.22 5.50
C TRP A 68 -9.88 7.78 5.00
N ALA A 69 -8.81 7.29 4.37
CA ALA A 69 -8.66 5.88 4.01
C ALA A 69 -7.31 5.37 4.53
N PRO A 70 -7.29 4.58 5.61
CA PRO A 70 -6.06 3.99 6.11
C PRO A 70 -5.64 2.85 5.17
N LEU A 71 -4.48 2.99 4.53
CA LEU A 71 -3.97 2.00 3.58
C LEU A 71 -3.32 0.83 4.32
N HIS A 72 -2.43 1.15 5.27
CA HIS A 72 -1.65 0.22 6.05
C HIS A 72 -1.62 0.66 7.52
N LYS A 73 -1.62 -0.31 8.43
CA LYS A 73 -1.63 -0.04 9.87
C LYS A 73 -0.37 0.69 10.36
N THR A 74 0.72 0.62 9.61
CA THR A 74 1.99 1.28 9.93
C THR A 74 2.70 1.74 8.65
N ILE A 75 3.67 2.64 8.83
CA ILE A 75 4.57 3.10 7.76
C ILE A 75 5.42 1.93 7.25
N GLU A 76 5.87 1.06 8.15
CA GLU A 76 6.57 -0.17 7.82
C GLU A 76 5.73 -1.05 6.90
N GLY A 77 4.44 -1.24 7.22
CA GLY A 77 3.53 -2.02 6.38
C GLY A 77 3.42 -1.48 4.95
N TRP A 78 3.36 -0.16 4.78
CA TRP A 78 3.43 0.49 3.48
C TRP A 78 4.78 0.23 2.78
N VAL A 79 5.90 0.38 3.48
CA VAL A 79 7.24 0.12 2.93
C VAL A 79 7.40 -1.34 2.49
N GLU A 80 6.92 -2.29 3.30
CA GLU A 80 6.89 -3.72 2.97
C GLU A 80 6.02 -4.00 1.74
N ALA A 81 4.87 -3.33 1.60
CA ALA A 81 4.03 -3.46 0.40
C ALA A 81 4.76 -2.99 -0.87
N LEU A 82 5.53 -1.90 -0.79
CA LEU A 82 6.34 -1.42 -1.91
C LEU A 82 7.48 -2.38 -2.25
N ALA A 83 8.18 -2.88 -1.23
CA ALA A 83 9.25 -3.86 -1.41
C ALA A 83 8.71 -5.15 -2.05
N LEU A 84 7.57 -5.64 -1.57
CA LEU A 84 6.90 -6.83 -2.09
C LEU A 84 6.43 -6.63 -3.52
N ALA A 85 5.83 -5.49 -3.86
CA ALA A 85 5.43 -5.18 -5.23
C ALA A 85 6.62 -5.15 -6.19
N HIS A 86 7.71 -4.50 -5.79
CA HIS A 86 8.94 -4.45 -6.57
C HIS A 86 9.52 -5.85 -6.78
N HIS A 87 9.60 -6.65 -5.71
CA HIS A 87 10.05 -8.04 -5.78
C HIS A 87 9.17 -8.88 -6.72
N ALA A 88 7.86 -8.90 -6.48
CA ALA A 88 6.90 -9.68 -7.27
C ALA A 88 6.95 -9.30 -8.75
N SER A 89 7.07 -8.02 -9.08
CA SER A 89 7.18 -7.54 -10.47
C SER A 89 8.42 -8.05 -11.21
N LYS A 90 9.50 -8.37 -10.50
CA LYS A 90 10.73 -8.92 -11.10
C LYS A 90 10.64 -10.40 -11.41
N TRP A 91 9.88 -11.15 -10.63
CA TRP A 91 9.86 -12.61 -10.69
C TRP A 91 8.59 -13.19 -11.29
N ALA A 92 7.50 -12.43 -11.34
CA ALA A 92 6.25 -12.89 -11.93
C ALA A 92 6.43 -13.16 -13.43
N LYS A 93 5.85 -14.25 -13.91
CA LYS A 93 5.79 -14.56 -15.35
C LYS A 93 4.73 -13.70 -16.04
N GLN A 94 3.72 -13.26 -15.29
CA GLN A 94 2.65 -12.42 -15.77
C GLN A 94 2.19 -11.45 -14.68
N VAL A 95 1.94 -10.19 -15.06
CA VAL A 95 1.32 -9.19 -14.21
C VAL A 95 0.02 -8.73 -14.86
N THR A 96 -1.09 -8.86 -14.15
CA THR A 96 -2.43 -8.48 -14.63
C THR A 96 -3.02 -7.40 -13.74
N LYS A 97 -3.49 -6.30 -14.33
CA LYS A 97 -4.20 -5.23 -13.63
C LYS A 97 -5.69 -5.33 -13.93
N LEU A 98 -6.51 -5.37 -12.89
CA LEU A 98 -7.97 -5.32 -12.97
C LEU A 98 -8.47 -4.03 -12.30
N VAL A 99 -9.59 -3.50 -12.77
CA VAL A 99 -10.16 -2.24 -12.28
C VAL A 99 -11.68 -2.34 -12.12
N GLY A 100 -12.22 -1.58 -11.17
CA GLY A 100 -13.67 -1.48 -10.96
C GLY A 100 -14.32 -2.82 -10.66
N ASP A 101 -15.36 -3.17 -11.42
CA ASP A 101 -16.18 -4.35 -11.14
C ASP A 101 -15.44 -5.67 -11.41
N ASP A 102 -14.40 -5.65 -12.26
CA ASP A 102 -13.56 -6.82 -12.52
C ASP A 102 -12.79 -7.26 -11.28
N VAL A 103 -12.51 -6.34 -10.34
CA VAL A 103 -11.88 -6.66 -9.05
C VAL A 103 -12.76 -7.60 -8.23
N ALA A 104 -14.09 -7.49 -8.32
CA ALA A 104 -15.02 -8.35 -7.58
C ALA A 104 -15.03 -9.81 -8.10
N SER A 105 -14.44 -10.08 -9.27
CA SER A 105 -14.35 -11.42 -9.84
C SER A 105 -13.19 -12.26 -9.29
N ILE A 106 -12.29 -11.65 -8.50
CA ILE A 106 -11.11 -12.32 -7.96
C ILE A 106 -11.53 -13.34 -6.90
N ASP A 107 -11.21 -14.61 -7.15
CA ASP A 107 -11.39 -15.69 -6.19
C ASP A 107 -10.14 -15.85 -5.32
N LEU A 108 -10.25 -15.47 -4.05
CA LEU A 108 -9.18 -15.59 -3.06
C LEU A 108 -9.28 -16.87 -2.22
N ARG A 109 -10.15 -17.84 -2.59
CA ARG A 109 -10.20 -19.12 -1.87
C ARG A 109 -8.85 -19.82 -1.96
N GLY A 110 -8.31 -20.19 -0.79
CA GLY A 110 -6.98 -20.81 -0.68
C GLY A 110 -5.81 -19.83 -0.65
N TYR A 111 -6.06 -18.52 -0.75
CA TYR A 111 -5.06 -17.50 -0.50
C TYR A 111 -5.03 -17.14 0.98
N VAL A 112 -3.85 -16.78 1.47
CA VAL A 112 -3.65 -16.28 2.84
C VAL A 112 -3.26 -14.80 2.82
N PRO A 113 -3.73 -13.98 3.78
CA PRO A 113 -3.27 -12.60 3.88
C PRO A 113 -1.76 -12.53 4.12
N VAL A 114 -1.08 -11.63 3.42
CA VAL A 114 0.31 -11.25 3.71
C VAL A 114 0.28 -10.30 4.90
N ARG A 115 0.80 -10.73 6.05
CA ARG A 115 0.66 -10.00 7.32
C ARG A 115 1.71 -8.90 7.46
N GLU A 116 2.85 -9.10 6.82
CA GLU A 116 4.03 -8.22 6.83
C GLU A 116 3.69 -6.82 6.31
N VAL A 117 2.78 -6.74 5.33
CA VAL A 117 2.32 -5.45 4.80
C VAL A 117 1.31 -4.74 5.70
N MET A 118 0.76 -5.42 6.71
CA MET A 118 -0.22 -4.84 7.65
C MET A 118 -1.36 -4.06 6.96
N GLY A 119 -1.88 -4.62 5.87
CA GLY A 119 -2.86 -3.97 5.00
C GLY A 119 -4.23 -3.72 5.65
N LEU A 120 -4.83 -2.57 5.34
CA LEU A 120 -6.16 -2.16 5.76
C LEU A 120 -7.08 -2.03 4.54
N THR A 121 -7.20 -0.84 3.92
CA THR A 121 -7.89 -0.74 2.62
C THR A 121 -7.07 -1.32 1.47
N ASP A 122 -5.75 -1.41 1.67
CA ASP A 122 -4.83 -1.99 0.70
C ASP A 122 -4.29 -3.31 1.23
N THR A 123 -4.77 -4.41 0.66
CA THR A 123 -4.49 -5.76 1.17
C THR A 123 -3.69 -6.58 0.17
N TRP A 124 -2.91 -7.52 0.70
CA TRP A 124 -2.11 -8.45 -0.08
C TRP A 124 -2.45 -9.88 0.29
N TRP A 125 -2.48 -10.73 -0.73
CA TRP A 125 -2.87 -12.13 -0.61
C TRP A 125 -1.87 -13.02 -1.32
N ARG A 126 -1.48 -14.10 -0.66
CA ARG A 126 -0.49 -15.07 -1.14
C ARG A 126 -1.19 -16.38 -1.44
N GLY A 127 -1.13 -16.79 -2.69
CA GLY A 127 -1.63 -18.08 -3.18
C GLY A 127 -0.49 -19.06 -3.46
N PRO A 128 -0.80 -20.20 -4.12
CA PRO A 128 0.18 -21.23 -4.44
C PRO A 128 1.31 -20.77 -5.37
N ASP A 129 0.99 -19.91 -6.34
CA ASP A 129 1.94 -19.41 -7.35
C ASP A 129 1.67 -17.93 -7.75
N ALA A 130 0.89 -17.21 -6.93
CA ALA A 130 0.54 -15.83 -7.20
C ALA A 130 0.47 -14.95 -5.94
N LEU A 131 0.77 -13.67 -6.13
CA LEU A 131 0.48 -12.59 -5.18
C LEU A 131 -0.61 -11.70 -5.76
N VAL A 132 -1.61 -11.35 -4.96
CA VAL A 132 -2.70 -10.44 -5.34
C VAL A 132 -2.67 -9.24 -4.41
N ALA A 133 -2.44 -8.06 -4.98
CA ALA A 133 -2.55 -6.78 -4.29
C ALA A 133 -3.90 -6.13 -4.64
N LEU A 134 -4.71 -5.83 -3.64
CA LEU A 134 -5.98 -5.12 -3.78
C LEU A 134 -5.81 -3.71 -3.22
N TYR A 135 -6.06 -2.70 -4.04
CA TYR A 135 -5.97 -1.29 -3.70
C TYR A 135 -7.37 -0.69 -3.67
N SER A 136 -7.83 -0.32 -2.47
CA SER A 136 -9.16 0.28 -2.26
C SER A 136 -9.09 1.65 -1.60
N GLY A 137 -7.87 2.16 -1.32
CA GLY A 137 -7.66 3.47 -0.72
C GLY A 137 -8.38 4.60 -1.45
N GLU A 138 -8.09 4.79 -2.74
CA GLU A 138 -8.73 5.85 -3.56
C GLU A 138 -10.24 5.69 -3.61
N ALA A 139 -10.72 4.46 -3.83
CA ALA A 139 -12.14 4.16 -3.87
C ALA A 139 -12.87 4.53 -2.57
N THR A 140 -12.18 4.37 -1.44
CA THR A 140 -12.70 4.71 -0.10
C THR A 140 -12.63 6.22 0.15
N SER A 141 -11.48 6.82 -0.14
CA SER A 141 -11.19 8.23 0.17
C SER A 141 -11.99 9.20 -0.70
N LEU A 142 -12.29 8.83 -1.95
CA LEU A 142 -13.04 9.62 -2.93
C LEU A 142 -14.51 9.18 -3.07
N ASP A 143 -14.99 8.27 -2.21
CA ASP A 143 -16.33 7.68 -2.30
C ASP A 143 -16.68 7.15 -3.70
N PHE A 144 -15.70 6.53 -4.36
CA PHE A 144 -15.78 6.07 -5.74
C PHE A 144 -15.52 4.55 -5.82
N PRO A 145 -16.52 3.69 -5.55
CA PRO A 145 -16.34 2.24 -5.48
C PRO A 145 -15.76 1.58 -6.74
N ARG A 146 -15.93 2.21 -7.91
CA ARG A 146 -15.36 1.72 -9.19
C ARG A 146 -13.88 2.07 -9.36
N GLY A 147 -13.31 2.85 -8.45
CA GLY A 147 -11.87 3.16 -8.38
C GLY A 147 -11.02 2.06 -7.76
N ARG A 148 -11.61 0.93 -7.34
CA ARG A 148 -10.83 -0.21 -6.83
C ARG A 148 -9.94 -0.78 -7.93
N VAL A 149 -8.75 -1.20 -7.53
CA VAL A 149 -7.76 -1.78 -8.44
C VAL A 149 -7.23 -3.07 -7.83
N ALA A 150 -6.96 -4.06 -8.67
CA ALA A 150 -6.18 -5.22 -8.27
C ALA A 150 -4.98 -5.40 -9.20
N VAL A 151 -3.86 -5.85 -8.64
CA VAL A 151 -2.69 -6.29 -9.40
C VAL A 151 -2.36 -7.72 -9.00
N ILE A 152 -2.36 -8.60 -10.00
CA ILE A 152 -2.10 -10.04 -9.83
C ILE A 152 -0.73 -10.33 -10.44
N TYR A 153 0.18 -10.84 -9.62
CA TYR A 153 1.51 -11.29 -10.00
C TYR A 153 1.50 -12.82 -10.03
N ALA A 154 1.47 -13.42 -11.20
CA ALA A 154 1.27 -14.86 -11.37
C ALA A 154 2.50 -15.60 -11.90
N GLY A 155 2.54 -16.91 -11.64
CA GLY A 155 3.62 -17.80 -12.06
C GLY A 155 4.89 -17.65 -11.24
N LEU A 156 4.75 -17.23 -9.98
CA LEU A 156 5.83 -17.11 -9.01
C LEU A 156 6.20 -18.49 -8.45
N ASP A 157 7.49 -18.73 -8.30
CA ASP A 157 7.99 -19.86 -7.50
C ASP A 157 8.07 -19.45 -6.01
N GLU A 158 8.57 -20.35 -5.15
CA GLU A 158 8.69 -20.10 -3.72
C GLU A 158 9.50 -18.83 -3.40
N TRP A 159 10.57 -18.57 -4.16
CA TRP A 159 11.37 -17.36 -4.02
C TRP A 159 10.61 -16.11 -4.43
N GLY A 160 9.93 -16.16 -5.59
CA GLY A 160 9.09 -15.08 -6.09
C GLY A 160 7.95 -14.74 -5.14
N LEU A 161 7.38 -15.74 -4.47
CA LEU A 161 6.38 -15.53 -3.43
C LEU A 161 7.01 -14.85 -2.21
N ARG A 162 8.07 -15.42 -1.64
CA ARG A 162 8.51 -15.14 -0.25
C ARG A 162 9.73 -14.23 -0.10
N GLY A 163 10.43 -13.92 -1.19
CA GLY A 163 11.67 -13.14 -1.11
C GLY A 163 12.78 -13.77 -0.27
N GLY A 164 12.71 -15.10 -0.05
CA GLY A 164 13.69 -15.83 0.76
C GLY A 164 13.41 -15.91 2.25
N VAL A 165 12.24 -15.45 2.73
CA VAL A 165 11.85 -15.53 4.14
C VAL A 165 10.92 -16.74 4.34
N ALA A 166 11.29 -17.66 5.23
CA ALA A 166 10.41 -18.76 5.64
C ALA A 166 9.31 -18.22 6.57
N ASP A 167 8.11 -18.81 6.55
CA ASP A 167 7.11 -18.50 7.58
C ASP A 167 7.69 -18.92 8.94
N ASP A 168 7.82 -17.99 9.88
CA ASP A 168 7.95 -18.35 11.28
C ASP A 168 6.68 -19.12 11.66
N GLY A 169 6.84 -20.43 11.90
CA GLY A 169 5.77 -21.35 12.28
C GLY A 169 5.20 -21.10 13.67
#